data_AF-A0AAN8Z081-F1
#
_entry.id   AF-A0AAN8Z081-F1
#
_cell.length_a   1.000
_cell.length_b   1.000
_cell.length_c   1.000
_cell.angle_alpha   90.00
_cell.angle_beta   90.00
_cell.angle_gamma   90.00
#
_symmetry.space_group_name_H-M   'P 1'
#
loop_
_entity.id
_entity.type
_entity.pdbx_description
1 polymer ?
#
loop_
_entity_poly.entity_id
_entity_poly.type
_entity_poly.pdbx_seq_one_letter_code
_entity_poly.pdbx_strand_id
1 'polypeptide(L)'
;MASTPQKERNPKSWFTYFQYEEGRDSPGDARNVLLVVAGLIAAVTFQAGVSPPGGVWQDNSDGHVPGTAIYASQKIPYYVFLISNTVALSTSILILVSLTHKFPFHFEVLVATISMIITYGSSIFAITPREHVKFRFILFAAAVPFVLRVLVQLYKMSTNRAPFRFW
;
A
#
# COMPACT_ATOMS: atom_id res chain seq x y z
N MET A 1 -28.06 23.80 -48.36
CA MET A 1 -27.07 22.95 -47.67
C MET A 1 -27.16 23.25 -46.19
N ALA A 2 -27.78 22.37 -45.39
CA ALA A 2 -27.81 22.54 -43.95
C ALA A 2 -26.51 21.97 -43.36
N SER A 3 -25.75 22.80 -42.65
CA SER A 3 -24.57 22.38 -41.91
C SER A 3 -24.99 21.49 -40.74
N THR A 4 -24.39 20.31 -40.65
CA THR A 4 -24.60 19.37 -39.54
C THR A 4 -24.11 20.01 -38.23
N PRO A 5 -24.83 19.86 -37.10
CA PRO A 5 -24.38 20.41 -35.82
C PRO A 5 -23.13 19.64 -35.35
N GLN A 6 -22.04 20.36 -35.11
CA GLN A 6 -20.83 19.81 -34.51
C GLN A 6 -21.14 19.45 -33.05
N LYS A 7 -21.28 18.15 -32.76
CA LYS A 7 -21.51 17.63 -31.40
C LYS A 7 -20.32 18.03 -30.51
N GLU A 8 -20.54 18.99 -29.62
CA GLU A 8 -19.55 19.45 -28.64
C GLU A 8 -19.00 18.25 -27.84
N ARG A 9 -17.69 18.00 -27.99
CA ARG A 9 -16.99 16.93 -27.29
C ARG A 9 -16.80 17.35 -25.83
N ASN A 10 -17.73 16.94 -24.97
CA ASN A 10 -17.66 17.17 -23.54
C ASN A 10 -16.36 16.56 -22.95
N PRO A 11 -15.47 17.36 -22.33
CA PRO A 11 -14.17 16.90 -21.83
C PRO A 11 -14.26 15.89 -20.66
N LYS A 12 -15.46 15.66 -20.11
CA LYS A 12 -15.70 14.59 -19.12
C LYS A 12 -15.61 13.17 -19.69
N SER A 13 -15.49 13.00 -21.01
CA SER A 13 -15.65 11.72 -21.72
C SER A 13 -14.54 10.69 -21.52
N TRP A 14 -13.29 11.08 -21.23
CA TRP A 14 -12.17 10.13 -21.31
C TRP A 14 -11.96 9.35 -20.00
N PHE A 15 -12.20 9.96 -18.84
CA PHE A 15 -12.11 9.25 -17.56
C PHE A 15 -13.21 8.21 -17.40
N THR A 16 -14.43 8.52 -17.87
CA THR A 16 -15.58 7.59 -17.82
C THR A 16 -15.31 6.33 -18.63
N TYR A 17 -14.56 6.43 -19.72
CA TYR A 17 -14.17 5.27 -20.54
C TYR A 17 -13.31 4.24 -19.78
N PHE A 18 -12.51 4.68 -18.81
CA PHE A 18 -11.65 3.80 -18.00
C PHE A 18 -12.28 3.38 -16.66
N GLN A 19 -13.53 3.75 -16.41
CA GLN A 19 -14.23 3.33 -15.19
C GLN A 19 -14.59 1.85 -15.26
N TYR A 20 -14.51 1.20 -14.10
CA TYR A 20 -15.01 -0.16 -13.94
C TYR A 20 -16.52 -0.17 -14.14
N GLU A 21 -16.99 -1.02 -15.06
CA GLU A 21 -18.42 -1.21 -15.33
C GLU A 21 -18.79 -2.67 -15.08
N GLU A 22 -19.65 -2.93 -14.10
CA GLU A 22 -20.02 -4.30 -13.68
C GLU A 22 -20.63 -5.14 -14.83
N GLY A 23 -21.24 -4.50 -15.84
CA GLY A 23 -21.78 -5.18 -17.03
C GLY A 23 -20.76 -5.44 -18.15
N ARG A 24 -19.62 -4.75 -18.17
CA ARG A 24 -18.58 -4.86 -19.21
C ARG A 24 -17.34 -5.60 -18.70
N ASP A 25 -16.96 -5.36 -17.45
CA ASP A 25 -15.73 -5.85 -16.83
C ASP A 25 -16.04 -6.96 -15.82
N SER A 26 -15.50 -8.15 -16.05
CA SER A 26 -15.73 -9.25 -15.12
C SER A 26 -15.00 -8.99 -13.78
N PRO A 27 -15.53 -9.51 -12.64
CA PRO A 27 -14.80 -9.47 -11.37
C PRO A 27 -13.41 -10.12 -11.44
N GLY A 28 -13.21 -11.07 -12.35
CA GLY A 28 -11.92 -11.69 -12.63
C GLY A 28 -10.92 -10.72 -13.26
N ASP A 29 -11.35 -9.91 -14.22
CA ASP A 29 -10.50 -8.92 -14.89
C ASP A 29 -10.10 -7.81 -13.93
N ALA A 30 -11.06 -7.27 -13.17
CA ALA A 30 -10.77 -6.29 -12.13
C ALA A 30 -9.80 -6.84 -11.08
N ARG A 31 -9.99 -8.10 -10.65
CA ARG A 31 -9.06 -8.77 -9.73
C ARG A 31 -7.66 -8.88 -10.32
N ASN A 32 -7.53 -9.26 -11.60
CA ASN A 32 -6.23 -9.40 -12.25
C ASN A 32 -5.50 -8.05 -12.35
N VAL A 33 -6.20 -6.98 -12.74
CA VAL A 33 -5.63 -5.62 -12.77
C VAL A 33 -5.18 -5.18 -11.38
N LEU A 34 -6.02 -5.38 -10.35
CA LEU A 34 -5.68 -5.01 -8.97
C LEU A 34 -4.50 -5.82 -8.43
N LEU A 35 -4.37 -7.11 -8.78
CA LEU A 35 -3.21 -7.93 -8.41
C LEU A 35 -1.92 -7.37 -9.00
N VAL A 36 -1.94 -6.97 -10.27
CA VAL A 36 -0.79 -6.35 -10.94
C VAL A 36 -0.43 -5.03 -10.27
N VAL A 37 -1.41 -4.13 -10.07
CA VAL A 37 -1.18 -2.82 -9.45
C VAL A 37 -0.66 -2.98 -8.02
N ALA A 38 -1.27 -3.84 -7.21
CA ALA A 38 -0.83 -4.08 -5.84
C ALA A 38 0.56 -4.71 -5.79
N GLY A 39 0.88 -5.65 -6.69
CA GLY A 39 2.21 -6.25 -6.83
C GLY A 39 3.27 -5.21 -7.17
N LEU A 40 2.99 -4.30 -8.12
CA LEU A 40 3.89 -3.22 -8.50
C LEU A 40 4.14 -2.24 -7.34
N ILE A 41 3.09 -1.82 -6.64
CA ILE A 41 3.24 -0.94 -5.47
C ILE A 41 4.06 -1.65 -4.39
N ALA A 42 3.79 -2.92 -4.10
CA ALA A 42 4.57 -3.69 -3.12
C ALA A 42 6.04 -3.78 -3.53
N ALA A 43 6.34 -4.04 -4.79
CA ALA A 43 7.71 -4.09 -5.30
C ALA A 43 8.44 -2.74 -5.16
N VAL A 44 7.81 -1.65 -5.61
CA VAL A 44 8.40 -0.30 -5.54
C VAL A 44 8.63 0.14 -4.09
N THR A 45 7.65 -0.10 -3.22
CA THR A 45 7.74 0.29 -1.80
C THR A 45 8.77 -0.56 -1.04
N PHE A 46 8.89 -1.84 -1.35
CA PHE A 46 9.93 -2.70 -0.80
C PHE A 46 11.32 -2.20 -1.21
N GLN A 47 11.53 -1.96 -2.52
CA GLN A 47 12.80 -1.43 -3.04
C GLN A 47 13.18 -0.10 -2.40
N ALA A 48 12.22 0.84 -2.31
CA ALA A 48 12.45 2.14 -1.69
C ALA A 48 12.74 2.06 -0.17
N GLY A 49 12.22 1.02 0.51
CA GLY A 49 12.50 0.77 1.92
C GLY A 49 13.88 0.17 2.16
N VAL A 50 14.29 -0.80 1.34
CA VAL A 50 15.60 -1.48 1.50
C VAL A 50 16.77 -0.68 0.95
N SER A 51 16.50 0.18 -0.03
CA SER A 51 17.45 1.08 -0.67
C SER A 51 16.93 2.51 -0.50
N PRO A 52 17.17 3.16 0.65
CA PRO A 52 16.65 4.48 0.92
C PRO A 52 17.18 5.51 -0.11
N PRO A 53 16.39 6.55 -0.44
CA PRO A 53 16.85 7.64 -1.29
C PRO A 53 18.18 8.23 -0.80
N GLY A 54 19.14 8.39 -1.71
CA GLY A 54 20.49 8.86 -1.35
C GLY A 54 21.40 7.78 -0.77
N GLY A 55 20.90 6.56 -0.52
CA GLY A 55 21.69 5.43 -0.04
C GLY A 55 21.96 5.45 1.46
N VAL A 56 22.97 4.68 1.86
CA VAL A 56 23.41 4.55 3.24
C VAL A 56 24.86 4.99 3.38
N TRP A 57 25.22 5.51 4.55
CA TRP A 57 26.60 5.84 4.89
C TRP A 57 27.49 4.60 4.77
N GLN A 58 28.65 4.75 4.13
CA GLN A 58 29.62 3.67 3.93
C GLN A 58 30.78 3.72 4.93
N ASP A 59 30.99 4.88 5.54
CA ASP A 59 32.07 5.17 6.48
C ASP A 59 31.50 5.63 7.83
N ASN A 60 32.41 5.82 8.79
CA ASN A 60 32.11 6.31 10.13
C ASN A 60 32.62 7.75 10.35
N SER A 61 32.88 8.49 9.26
CA SER A 61 33.30 9.88 9.33
C SER A 61 32.16 10.77 9.85
N ASP A 62 32.50 11.92 10.43
CA ASP A 62 31.54 12.94 10.89
C ASP A 62 30.44 12.45 11.85
N GLY A 63 30.70 11.38 12.59
CA GLY A 63 29.75 10.78 13.54
C GLY A 63 28.64 9.97 12.90
N HIS A 64 28.77 9.62 11.61
CA HIS A 64 27.85 8.74 10.91
C HIS A 64 28.10 7.28 11.28
N VAL A 65 27.04 6.47 11.21
CA VAL A 65 27.11 5.03 11.46
C VAL A 65 26.92 4.31 10.12
N PRO A 66 27.89 3.47 9.68
CA PRO A 66 27.76 2.72 8.43
C PRO A 66 26.45 1.93 8.37
N GLY A 67 25.83 1.92 7.19
CA GLY A 67 24.54 1.28 6.96
C GLY A 67 23.32 2.13 7.34
N THR A 68 23.52 3.26 8.03
CA THR A 68 22.43 4.20 8.32
C THR A 68 22.05 4.98 7.06
N ALA A 69 20.75 5.19 6.83
CA ALA A 69 20.26 5.96 5.69
C ALA A 69 20.80 7.40 5.71
N ILE A 70 21.39 7.85 4.61
CA ILE A 70 21.81 9.26 4.43
C ILE A 70 20.59 10.18 4.55
N TYR A 71 19.44 9.73 4.05
CA TYR A 71 18.20 10.49 4.15
C TYR A 71 17.75 10.74 5.59
N ALA A 72 18.15 9.89 6.55
CA ALA A 72 17.78 10.06 7.96
C ALA A 72 18.38 11.32 8.60
N SER A 73 19.39 11.95 7.97
CA SER A 73 19.92 13.26 8.35
C SER A 73 18.84 14.36 8.31
N GLN A 74 17.85 14.24 7.41
CA GLN A 74 16.66 15.10 7.37
C GLN A 74 15.48 14.43 8.08
N LYS A 75 15.44 14.52 9.41
CA LYS A 75 14.50 13.76 10.24
C LYS A 75 13.04 13.86 9.77
N ILE A 76 12.50 15.08 9.58
CA ILE A 76 11.08 15.25 9.26
C ILE A 76 10.71 14.63 7.89
N PRO A 77 11.35 14.99 6.76
CA PRO A 77 11.07 14.38 5.46
C PRO A 77 11.27 12.86 5.44
N TYR A 78 12.31 12.38 6.11
CA TYR A 78 12.60 10.95 6.20
C TYR A 78 11.46 10.15 6.84
N TYR A 79 10.93 10.61 7.97
CA TYR A 79 9.82 9.90 8.62
C TYR A 79 8.51 10.01 7.83
N VAL A 80 8.25 11.14 7.18
CA VAL A 80 7.09 11.27 6.27
C VAL A 80 7.18 10.27 5.13
N PHE A 81 8.35 10.18 4.48
CA PHE A 81 8.63 9.19 3.45
C PHE A 81 8.42 7.76 3.97
N LEU A 82 9.05 7.42 5.09
CA LEU A 82 9.07 6.07 5.62
C LEU A 82 7.68 5.60 6.07
N ILE A 83 6.91 6.46 6.74
CA ILE A 83 5.52 6.17 7.14
C ILE A 83 4.64 5.97 5.91
N SER A 84 4.71 6.88 4.94
CA SER A 84 3.90 6.79 3.71
C SER A 84 4.22 5.53 2.91
N ASN A 85 5.51 5.21 2.79
CA ASN A 85 6.00 4.02 2.10
C ASN A 85 5.53 2.72 2.81
N THR A 86 5.59 2.70 4.14
CA THR A 86 5.13 1.56 4.96
C THR A 86 3.61 1.36 4.81
N VAL A 87 2.82 2.44 4.83
CA VAL A 87 1.36 2.37 4.64
C VAL A 87 1.03 1.84 3.24
N ALA A 88 1.74 2.30 2.21
CA ALA A 88 1.56 1.82 0.84
C ALA A 88 1.88 0.33 0.71
N LEU A 89 3.01 -0.13 1.27
CA LEU A 89 3.38 -1.55 1.29
C LEU A 89 2.33 -2.40 2.02
N SER A 90 1.93 -2.01 3.23
CA SER A 90 0.92 -2.72 4.03
C SER A 90 -0.42 -2.81 3.30
N THR A 91 -0.86 -1.72 2.69
CA THR A 91 -2.14 -1.69 1.93
C THR A 91 -2.08 -2.62 0.72
N SER A 92 -0.96 -2.61 -0.02
CA SER A 92 -0.78 -3.49 -1.18
C SER A 92 -0.74 -4.97 -0.80
N ILE A 93 -0.04 -5.34 0.27
CA ILE A 93 -0.03 -6.72 0.78
C ILE A 93 -1.45 -7.15 1.17
N LEU A 94 -2.18 -6.27 1.86
CA LEU A 94 -3.56 -6.53 2.27
C LEU A 94 -4.50 -6.73 1.06
N ILE A 95 -4.28 -6.02 -0.05
CA ILE A 95 -4.98 -6.26 -1.32
C ILE A 95 -4.58 -7.63 -1.89
N LEU A 96 -3.28 -7.92 -2.00
CA LEU A 96 -2.76 -9.18 -2.54
C LEU A 96 -3.32 -10.41 -1.80
N VAL A 97 -3.21 -10.43 -0.47
CA VAL A 97 -3.70 -11.55 0.38
C VAL A 97 -5.22 -11.73 0.21
N SER A 98 -5.96 -10.64 0.02
CA SER A 98 -7.42 -10.70 -0.12
C SER A 98 -7.88 -11.19 -1.47
N LEU A 99 -7.24 -10.73 -2.53
CA LEU A 99 -7.57 -11.13 -3.89
C LEU A 99 -7.12 -12.58 -4.16
N THR A 100 -6.12 -13.08 -3.43
CA THR A 100 -5.60 -14.45 -3.56
C THR A 100 -6.26 -15.48 -2.64
N HIS A 101 -7.17 -15.11 -1.73
CA HIS A 101 -7.70 -16.00 -0.67
C HIS A 101 -8.38 -17.30 -1.15
N LYS A 102 -8.80 -17.38 -2.42
CA LYS A 102 -9.41 -18.59 -3.01
C LYS A 102 -8.56 -19.22 -4.13
N PHE A 103 -7.31 -18.81 -4.27
CA PHE A 103 -6.39 -19.38 -5.26
C PHE A 103 -5.70 -20.63 -4.69
N PRO A 104 -5.36 -21.61 -5.56
CA PRO A 104 -4.65 -22.82 -5.13
C PRO A 104 -3.28 -22.53 -4.47
N PHE A 105 -2.68 -21.37 -4.75
CA PHE A 105 -1.38 -20.94 -4.22
C PHE A 105 -1.48 -19.87 -3.12
N HIS A 106 -2.62 -19.76 -2.44
CA HIS A 106 -2.83 -18.72 -1.44
C HIS A 106 -1.83 -18.83 -0.28
N PHE A 107 -1.51 -20.05 0.15
CA PHE A 107 -0.60 -20.29 1.27
C PHE A 107 0.82 -19.84 0.94
N GLU A 108 1.30 -20.14 -0.27
CA GLU A 108 2.60 -19.73 -0.77
C GLU A 108 2.70 -18.20 -0.85
N VAL A 109 1.65 -17.53 -1.35
CA VAL A 109 1.58 -16.06 -1.37
C VAL A 109 1.57 -15.50 0.06
N LEU A 110 0.87 -16.14 1.00
CA LEU A 110 0.86 -15.72 2.41
C LEU A 110 2.26 -15.85 3.04
N VAL A 111 2.92 -16.99 2.86
CA VAL A 111 4.28 -17.21 3.36
C VAL A 111 5.27 -16.21 2.74
N ALA A 112 5.18 -15.98 1.42
CA ALA A 112 6.01 -15.00 0.73
C ALA A 112 5.79 -13.58 1.26
N THR A 113 4.54 -13.17 1.46
CA THR A 113 4.22 -11.82 1.99
C THR A 113 4.63 -11.65 3.44
N ILE A 114 4.50 -12.67 4.30
CA ILE A 114 5.02 -12.65 5.68
C ILE A 114 6.55 -12.49 5.67
N SER A 115 7.25 -13.29 4.87
CA SER A 115 8.71 -13.19 4.71
C SER A 115 9.14 -11.80 4.23
N MET A 116 8.40 -11.23 3.28
CA MET A 116 8.63 -9.87 2.78
C MET A 116 8.43 -8.80 3.86
N ILE A 117 7.41 -8.91 4.72
CA ILE A 117 7.20 -7.98 5.85
C ILE A 117 8.38 -8.05 6.83
N ILE A 118 8.84 -9.26 7.15
CA ILE A 118 9.97 -9.46 8.08
C ILE A 118 11.25 -8.84 7.52
N THR A 119 11.56 -9.12 6.25
CA THR A 119 12.77 -8.56 5.60
C THR A 119 12.70 -7.04 5.45
N TYR A 120 11.53 -6.49 5.13
CA TYR A 120 11.31 -5.05 5.11
C TYR A 120 11.52 -4.43 6.51
N GLY A 121 10.89 -4.98 7.54
CA GLY A 121 11.02 -4.49 8.92
C GLY A 121 12.46 -4.57 9.42
N SER A 122 13.17 -5.66 9.11
CA SER A 122 14.60 -5.83 9.41
C SER A 122 15.46 -4.77 8.71
N SER A 123 15.21 -4.51 7.43
CA SER A 123 15.95 -3.50 6.67
C SER A 123 15.71 -2.10 7.21
N ILE A 124 14.45 -1.72 7.47
CA ILE A 124 14.10 -0.44 8.09
C ILE A 124 14.78 -0.29 9.46
N PHE A 125 14.82 -1.35 10.27
CA PHE A 125 15.51 -1.35 11.56
C PHE A 125 17.03 -1.16 11.41
N ALA A 126 17.65 -1.75 10.39
CA ALA A 126 19.07 -1.62 10.14
C ALA A 126 19.47 -0.21 9.67
N ILE A 127 18.67 0.41 8.81
CA ILE A 127 19.01 1.71 8.20
C ILE A 127 18.53 2.92 9.01
N THR A 128 17.59 2.75 9.94
CA THR A 128 17.03 3.85 10.75
C THR A 128 17.84 4.05 12.03
N PRO A 129 18.29 5.28 12.35
CA PRO A 129 18.93 5.56 13.64
C PRO A 129 18.04 5.14 14.82
N ARG A 130 18.63 4.48 15.83
CA ARG A 130 17.90 3.91 16.98
C ARG A 130 17.30 5.00 17.88
N GLU A 131 16.06 5.40 17.61
CA GLU A 131 15.19 6.10 18.55
C GLU A 131 13.92 5.24 18.78
N HIS A 132 13.84 4.57 19.94
CA HIS A 132 12.78 3.58 20.25
C HIS A 132 11.35 4.09 20.04
N VAL A 133 11.10 5.38 20.29
CA VAL A 133 9.79 6.02 20.11
C VAL A 133 9.36 6.10 18.65
N LYS A 134 10.29 6.29 17.71
CA LYS A 134 9.98 6.47 16.28
C LYS A 134 9.77 5.14 15.57
N PHE A 135 10.43 4.08 16.03
CA PHE A 135 10.16 2.70 15.59
C PHE A 135 8.73 2.25 15.93
N ARG A 136 8.19 2.64 17.09
CA ARG A 136 6.79 2.35 17.46
C ARG A 136 5.81 2.97 16.47
N PHE A 137 6.06 4.21 16.01
CA PHE A 137 5.21 4.85 15.00
C PHE A 137 5.21 4.12 13.66
N ILE A 138 6.34 3.53 13.26
CA ILE A 138 6.44 2.71 12.04
C ILE A 138 5.61 1.43 12.18
N LEU A 139 5.70 0.76 13.34
CA LEU A 139 4.87 -0.40 13.66
C LEU A 139 3.37 -0.08 13.67
N PHE A 140 2.99 1.06 14.26
CA PHE A 140 1.62 1.56 14.21
C PHE A 140 1.18 1.80 12.77
N ALA A 141 1.98 2.52 11.98
CA ALA A 141 1.69 2.79 10.57
C ALA A 141 1.51 1.51 9.74
N ALA A 142 2.34 0.49 9.99
CA ALA A 142 2.20 -0.81 9.35
C ALA A 142 0.87 -1.50 9.68
N ALA A 143 0.37 -1.33 10.91
CA ALA A 143 -0.89 -1.92 11.38
C ALA A 143 -2.15 -1.14 10.95
N VAL A 144 -2.04 0.16 10.63
CA VAL A 144 -3.19 1.03 10.29
C VAL A 144 -4.09 0.45 9.19
N PRO A 145 -3.59 -0.01 8.03
CA PRO A 145 -4.46 -0.54 6.97
C PRO A 145 -5.23 -1.79 7.41
N PHE A 146 -4.62 -2.63 8.25
CA PHE A 146 -5.27 -3.82 8.79
C PHE A 146 -6.35 -3.45 9.80
N VAL A 147 -6.05 -2.55 10.73
CA VAL A 147 -7.02 -2.06 11.72
C VAL A 147 -8.18 -1.38 11.02
N LEU A 148 -7.93 -0.49 10.06
CA LEU A 148 -8.97 0.18 9.29
C LEU A 148 -9.87 -0.83 8.59
N ARG A 149 -9.29 -1.87 7.96
CA ARG A 149 -10.08 -2.90 7.29
C ARG A 149 -10.94 -3.71 8.25
N VAL A 150 -10.39 -4.10 9.40
CA VAL A 150 -11.13 -4.79 10.46
C VAL A 150 -12.28 -3.90 10.97
N LEU A 151 -12.02 -2.62 11.22
CA LEU A 151 -13.04 -1.66 11.64
C LEU A 151 -14.16 -1.52 10.60
N VAL A 152 -13.83 -1.43 9.30
CA VAL A 152 -14.83 -1.40 8.23
C VAL A 152 -15.66 -2.69 8.19
N GLN A 153 -15.03 -3.85 8.37
CA GLN A 153 -15.73 -5.15 8.42
C GLN A 153 -16.66 -5.24 9.64
N LEU A 154 -16.19 -4.82 10.81
CA LEU A 154 -16.98 -4.78 12.04
C LEU A 154 -18.13 -3.79 11.94
N TYR A 155 -17.91 -2.60 11.36
CA TYR A 155 -18.97 -1.63 11.11
C TYR A 155 -20.04 -2.18 10.15
N LYS A 156 -19.63 -2.80 9.04
CA LYS A 156 -20.56 -3.46 8.11
C LYS A 156 -21.33 -4.58 8.81
N MET A 157 -20.65 -5.39 9.62
CA MET A 157 -21.27 -6.47 10.38
C MET A 157 -22.24 -5.95 11.44
N SER A 158 -21.93 -4.84 12.12
CA SER A 158 -22.79 -4.20 13.12
C SER A 158 -23.99 -3.51 12.47
N THR A 159 -23.81 -2.86 11.33
CA THR A 159 -24.87 -2.17 10.57
C THR A 159 -25.81 -3.19 9.90
N ASN A 160 -25.27 -4.24 9.28
CA ASN A 160 -26.07 -5.31 8.65
C ASN A 160 -26.76 -6.22 9.68
N ARG A 161 -26.36 -6.16 10.97
CA ARG A 161 -27.02 -6.85 12.08
C ARG A 161 -28.08 -6.01 12.79
N ALA A 162 -28.51 -4.87 12.24
CA ALA A 162 -29.66 -4.13 12.75
C ALA A 162 -30.94 -4.41 11.92
N PRO A 163 -31.62 -5.56 12.05
CA PRO A 163 -33.04 -5.66 11.75
C PRO A 163 -33.82 -5.38 13.04
N PHE A 164 -33.94 -4.12 13.45
CA PHE A 164 -34.97 -3.74 14.42
C PHE A 164 -36.14 -3.10 13.67
N ARG A 165 -36.94 -3.97 13.02
CA ARG A 165 -38.36 -3.70 12.86
C ARG A 165 -38.98 -3.81 14.25
N PHE A 166 -39.40 -2.68 14.81
CA PHE A 166 -40.44 -2.65 15.83
C PHE A 166 -41.64 -1.89 15.24
N TRP A 167 -42.74 -2.63 15.22
CA TRP A 167 -44.10 -2.32 14.73
C TRP A 167 -44.27 -2.22 13.22
#